data_AF-A0A958DDL5-F1
#
_entry.id   AF-A0A958DDL5-F1
#
_cell.length_a   1.000
_cell.length_b   1.000
_cell.length_c   1.000
_cell.angle_alpha   90.00
_cell.angle_beta   90.00
_cell.angle_gamma   90.00
#
_symmetry.space_group_name_H-M   'P 1'
#
loop_
_entity.id
_entity.type
_entity.pdbx_description
1 polymer ?
#
loop_
_entity_poly.entity_id
_entity_poly.type
_entity_poly.pdbx_seq_one_letter_code
_entity_poly.pdbx_strand_id
1 'polypeptide(L)'
;MTTKPSSMIVRVLRMLAGTREVELGCEEVSALLDEYCDAQAAGQDMSRFEPLAHAHLRHCADCREEYEALLTMITMDADPVSA
;
A
#
# COMPACT_ATOMS: atom_id res chain seq x y z
N MET A 1 29.12 28.08 13.92
CA MET A 1 27.77 28.65 14.05
C MET A 1 26.78 27.60 13.55
N THR A 2 26.05 26.94 14.45
CA THR A 2 25.09 25.89 14.06
C THR A 2 23.71 26.54 13.97
N THR A 3 23.31 26.93 12.77
CA THR A 3 21.98 27.51 12.50
C THR A 3 20.94 26.39 12.50
N LYS A 4 19.99 26.45 13.42
CA LYS A 4 18.86 25.50 13.50
C LYS A 4 17.99 25.69 12.25
N PRO A 5 17.64 24.62 11.51
CA PRO A 5 16.84 24.76 10.30
C PRO A 5 15.46 25.34 10.62
N SER A 6 15.02 26.28 9.78
CA SER A 6 13.71 26.93 9.91
C SER A 6 12.59 25.89 9.75
N SER A 7 11.52 25.98 10.54
CA SER A 7 10.46 24.95 10.58
C SER A 7 9.75 24.77 9.24
N MET A 8 9.70 25.82 8.43
CA MET A 8 9.11 25.81 7.09
C MET A 8 9.91 24.91 6.14
N ILE A 9 11.24 24.97 6.20
CA ILE A 9 12.13 24.11 5.41
C ILE A 9 11.98 22.65 5.82
N VAL A 10 11.87 22.36 7.11
CA VAL A 10 11.63 20.99 7.61
C VAL A 10 10.29 20.45 7.12
N ARG A 11 9.26 21.30 7.05
CA ARG A 11 7.92 20.91 6.58
C ARG A 11 7.91 20.61 5.08
N VAL A 12 8.55 21.44 4.26
CA VAL A 12 8.67 21.23 2.81
C VAL A 12 9.51 19.98 2.50
N LEU A 13 10.63 19.77 3.21
CA LEU A 13 11.44 18.55 3.06
C LEU A 13 10.67 17.28 3.41
N ARG A 14 9.77 17.32 4.40
CA ARG A 14 8.93 16.18 4.77
C ARG A 14 7.87 15.88 3.71
N MET A 15 7.35 16.90 3.03
CA MET A 15 6.41 16.75 1.92
C MET A 15 7.12 16.16 0.69
N LEU A 16 8.31 16.66 0.36
CA LEU A 16 9.16 16.13 -0.73
C LEU A 16 9.70 14.73 -0.45
N ALA A 17 10.00 14.40 0.81
CA ALA A 17 10.39 13.03 1.18
C ALA A 17 9.21 12.04 1.10
N GLY A 18 7.97 12.54 1.04
CA GLY A 18 6.76 11.75 0.83
C GLY A 18 6.43 11.50 -0.65
N THR A 19 6.97 12.31 -1.57
CA THR A 19 6.85 12.08 -3.01
C THR A 19 7.88 11.04 -3.43
N ARG A 20 7.43 9.88 -3.91
CA ARG A 20 8.30 8.88 -4.52
C ARG A 20 8.34 9.09 -6.03
N GLU A 21 9.50 8.81 -6.65
CA GLU A 21 9.65 8.87 -8.11
C GLU A 21 8.71 7.93 -8.87
N VAL A 22 8.16 6.92 -8.19
CA VAL A 22 7.18 5.98 -8.73
C VAL A 22 5.93 6.01 -7.86
N GLU A 23 4.89 6.66 -8.35
CA GLU A 23 3.53 6.52 -7.86
C GLU A 23 2.83 5.49 -8.76
N LEU A 24 2.41 4.36 -8.20
CA LEU A 24 1.60 3.40 -8.96
C LEU A 24 0.25 4.06 -9.26
N GLY A 25 -0.15 4.06 -10.53
CA GLY A 25 -1.49 4.45 -10.96
C GLY A 25 -2.52 3.38 -10.58
N CYS A 26 -3.82 3.72 -10.68
CA CYS A 26 -4.90 2.78 -10.34
C CYS A 26 -4.81 1.47 -11.13
N GLU A 27 -4.47 1.53 -12.43
CA GLU A 27 -4.33 0.35 -13.29
C GLU A 27 -3.18 -0.56 -12.86
N GLU A 28 -2.04 0.02 -12.47
CA GLU A 28 -0.88 -0.74 -12.01
C GLU A 28 -1.14 -1.37 -10.65
N VAL A 29 -1.85 -0.67 -9.76
CA VAL A 29 -2.26 -1.19 -8.45
C VAL A 29 -3.27 -2.33 -8.61
N SER A 30 -4.29 -2.16 -9.44
CA SER A 30 -5.31 -3.19 -9.68
C SER A 30 -4.71 -4.45 -10.32
N ALA A 31 -3.79 -4.30 -11.28
CA ALA A 31 -3.10 -5.43 -11.90
C ALA A 31 -2.20 -6.23 -10.94
N LEU A 32 -1.69 -5.60 -9.88
CA LEU A 32 -0.85 -6.23 -8.87
C LEU A 32 -1.65 -6.69 -7.64
N LEU A 33 -2.92 -6.27 -7.51
CA LEU A 33 -3.73 -6.48 -6.32
C LEU A 33 -4.03 -7.96 -6.08
N ASP A 34 -4.35 -8.72 -7.13
CA ASP A 34 -4.64 -10.15 -7.03
C ASP A 34 -3.45 -10.93 -6.45
N GLU A 35 -2.28 -10.83 -7.09
CA GLU A 35 -1.05 -11.50 -6.64
C GLU A 35 -0.63 -11.04 -5.23
N TYR A 36 -0.87 -9.77 -4.92
CA TYR A 36 -0.59 -9.21 -3.61
C TYR A 36 -1.48 -9.80 -2.51
N CYS A 37 -2.79 -9.89 -2.76
CA CYS A 37 -3.75 -10.44 -1.80
C CYS A 37 -3.51 -11.94 -1.57
N ASP A 38 -3.21 -12.70 -2.62
CA ASP A 38 -2.88 -14.12 -2.53
C ASP A 38 -1.60 -14.36 -1.71
N ALA A 39 -0.53 -13.62 -2.01
CA ALA A 39 0.73 -13.72 -1.30
C ALA A 39 0.59 -13.31 0.18
N GLN A 40 -0.22 -12.28 0.46
CA GLN A 40 -0.53 -11.85 1.82
C GLN A 40 -1.34 -12.91 2.59
N ALA A 41 -2.35 -13.51 1.96
CA ALA A 41 -3.14 -14.58 2.56
C ALA A 41 -2.30 -15.84 2.82
N ALA A 42 -1.33 -16.13 1.96
CA ALA A 42 -0.35 -17.21 2.14
C ALA A 42 0.73 -16.90 3.19
N GLY A 43 0.71 -15.71 3.82
CA GLY A 43 1.68 -15.29 4.83
C GLY A 43 3.09 -15.04 4.27
N GLN A 44 3.21 -14.73 2.99
CA GLN A 44 4.49 -14.42 2.35
C GLN A 44 4.99 -13.02 2.73
N ASP A 45 6.31 -12.83 2.70
CA ASP A 45 6.93 -11.54 3.03
C ASP A 45 6.70 -10.55 1.88
N MET A 46 5.76 -9.63 2.08
CA MET A 46 5.36 -8.60 1.13
C MET A 46 6.00 -7.23 1.40
N SER A 47 7.06 -7.18 2.22
CA SER A 47 7.68 -5.92 2.69
C SER A 47 8.14 -4.99 1.55
N ARG A 48 8.32 -5.52 0.34
CA ARG A 48 8.71 -4.76 -0.85
C ARG A 48 7.54 -4.12 -1.60
N PHE A 49 6.35 -4.70 -1.49
CA PHE A 49 5.11 -4.24 -2.14
C PHE A 49 4.27 -3.38 -1.20
N GLU A 50 4.28 -3.69 0.10
CA GLU A 50 3.55 -2.97 1.13
C GLU A 50 3.75 -1.44 1.04
N PRO A 51 4.97 -0.88 0.98
CA PRO A 51 5.11 0.56 0.96
C PRO A 51 4.60 1.22 -0.33
N LEU A 52 4.53 0.52 -1.48
CA LEU A 52 4.15 1.10 -2.78
C LEU A 52 2.64 1.03 -3.03
N ALA A 53 2.04 -0.16 -2.87
CA ALA A 53 0.59 -0.32 -3.00
C ALA A 53 -0.15 0.42 -1.87
N HIS A 54 0.33 0.33 -0.63
CA HIS A 54 -0.31 0.95 0.53
C HIS A 54 -0.24 2.49 0.51
N ALA A 55 0.69 3.08 -0.25
CA ALA A 55 0.70 4.53 -0.49
C ALA A 55 -0.49 4.97 -1.36
N HIS A 56 -0.84 4.16 -2.36
CA HIS A 56 -1.98 4.38 -3.25
C HIS A 56 -3.31 4.07 -2.56
N LEU A 57 -3.42 2.93 -1.85
CA LEU A 57 -4.64 2.56 -1.09
C LEU A 57 -5.04 3.59 -0.03
N ARG A 58 -4.08 4.38 0.45
CA ARG A 58 -4.32 5.53 1.34
C ARG A 58 -4.92 6.76 0.64
N HIS A 59 -4.73 6.91 -0.66
CA HIS A 59 -5.18 8.07 -1.44
C HIS A 59 -6.39 7.76 -2.34
N CYS A 60 -6.54 6.53 -2.81
CA CYS A 60 -7.63 6.08 -3.67
C CYS A 60 -8.63 5.23 -2.87
N ALA A 61 -9.91 5.60 -2.91
CA ALA A 61 -10.97 4.83 -2.26
C ALA A 61 -11.30 3.55 -3.03
N ASP A 62 -11.43 3.65 -4.34
CA ASP A 62 -11.82 2.53 -5.21
C ASP A 62 -10.84 1.37 -5.09
N CYS A 63 -9.52 1.63 -5.21
CA CYS A 63 -8.51 0.58 -5.08
C CYS A 63 -8.47 -0.04 -3.67
N ARG A 64 -8.85 0.72 -2.63
CA ARG A 64 -8.93 0.18 -1.26
C ARG A 64 -10.13 -0.76 -1.11
N GLU A 65 -11.28 -0.38 -1.66
CA GLU A 65 -12.47 -1.23 -1.64
C GLU A 65 -12.22 -2.53 -2.42
N GLU A 66 -11.57 -2.47 -3.58
CA GLU A 66 -11.15 -3.67 -4.34
C GLU A 66 -10.21 -4.56 -3.52
N TYR A 67 -9.21 -3.97 -2.86
CA TYR A 67 -8.27 -4.71 -2.02
C TYR A 67 -8.95 -5.43 -0.85
N GLU A 68 -9.83 -4.73 -0.13
CA GLU A 68 -10.58 -5.31 1.00
C GLU A 68 -11.53 -6.42 0.53
N ALA A 69 -12.18 -6.25 -0.62
CA ALA A 69 -13.06 -7.25 -1.21
C ALA A 69 -12.28 -8.52 -1.60
N LEU A 70 -11.13 -8.37 -2.27
CA LEU A 70 -10.29 -9.49 -2.70
C LEU A 70 -9.74 -10.26 -1.49
N LEU A 71 -9.21 -9.58 -0.48
CA LEU A 71 -8.77 -10.23 0.76
C LEU A 71 -9.91 -10.97 1.47
N THR A 72 -11.11 -10.39 1.49
CA THR A 72 -12.27 -11.04 2.09
C THR A 72 -12.60 -12.33 1.35
N MET A 73 -12.61 -12.32 0.02
CA MET A 73 -12.87 -13.53 -0.78
C MET A 73 -11.81 -14.60 -0.52
N ILE A 74 -10.52 -14.24 -0.60
CA ILE A 74 -9.42 -15.19 -0.43
C ILE A 74 -9.41 -15.78 0.98
N THR A 75 -9.67 -14.97 2.01
CA THR A 75 -9.71 -15.47 3.40
C THR A 75 -10.93 -16.34 3.66
N MET A 76 -12.06 -16.10 2.97
CA MET A 76 -13.23 -16.97 3.02
C MET A 76 -13.01 -18.30 2.30
N ASP A 77 -12.27 -18.31 1.19
CA ASP A 77 -11.87 -19.53 0.47
C ASP A 77 -10.75 -20.31 1.18
N ALA A 78 -9.88 -19.62 1.91
CA ALA A 78 -8.78 -20.22 2.68
C ALA A 78 -9.22 -20.86 4.01
N ASP A 79 -10.51 -20.77 4.37
CA ASP A 79 -11.12 -21.53 5.46
C ASP A 79 -11.76 -22.80 4.86
N PRO A 80 -11.05 -23.95 4.83
CA PRO A 80 -11.72 -25.21 4.53
C PRO A 80 -12.54 -25.56 5.76
N VAL A 81 -13.83 -25.20 5.78
CA VAL A 81 -14.84 -25.74 6.71
C VAL A 81 -14.27 -26.04 8.10
N SER A 82 -14.40 -25.09 9.02
CA SER A 82 -14.52 -25.47 10.43
C SER A 82 -15.71 -26.45 10.57
N ALA A 83 -15.37 -27.75 10.66
CA ALA A 83 -16.18 -28.91 11.09
C ALA A 83 -17.15 -29.57 10.09
#